data_AF-A0A7C7NBE3-F1
#
_entry.id   AF-A0A7C7NBE3-F1
#
_cell.length_a   1.000
_cell.length_b   1.000
_cell.length_c   1.000
_cell.angle_alpha   90.00
_cell.angle_beta   90.00
_cell.angle_gamma   90.00
#
_symmetry.space_group_name_H-M   'P 1'
#
loop_
_entity.id
_entity.type
_entity.pdbx_description
1 polymer ?
#
loop_
_entity_poly.entity_id
_entity_poly.type
_entity_poly.pdbx_seq_one_letter_code
_entity_poly.pdbx_strand_id
1 'polypeptide(L)'
;MADAEHYFHKAANVDLDFKHGVTAAGGVHIAALGGMWQALAFWFGGCRLHDQDITFKPHVPTDWGSMSIPLQWRGTVSRQVLS
;
A
#
# COMPACT_ATOMS: atom_id res chain seq x y z
N MET A 1 9.49 -2.84 10.56
CA MET A 1 9.02 -1.53 10.05
C MET A 1 10.01 -1.01 9.02
N ALA A 2 11.26 -0.70 9.40
CA ALA A 2 12.29 -0.20 8.49
C ALA A 2 12.46 -1.03 7.20
N ASP A 3 12.51 -2.37 7.29
CA ASP A 3 12.63 -3.21 6.09
C ASP A 3 11.41 -3.12 5.16
N ALA A 4 10.21 -3.08 5.72
CA ALA A 4 8.98 -3.01 4.92
C ALA A 4 8.87 -1.68 4.18
N GLU A 5 9.22 -0.58 4.84
CA GLU A 5 9.27 0.75 4.22
C GLU A 5 10.36 0.82 3.14
N HIS A 6 11.56 0.29 3.41
CA HIS A 6 12.64 0.19 2.43
C HIS A 6 12.21 -0.57 1.16
N TYR A 7 11.59 -1.74 1.31
CA TYR A 7 11.11 -2.51 0.16
C TYR A 7 9.92 -1.86 -0.55
N PHE A 8 9.04 -1.17 0.18
CA PHE A 8 7.96 -0.39 -0.41
C PHE A 8 8.50 0.74 -1.29
N HIS A 9 9.49 1.50 -0.81
CA HIS A 9 10.15 2.53 -1.60
C HIS A 9 10.92 1.97 -2.79
N LYS A 10 11.59 0.83 -2.64
CA LYS A 10 12.21 0.13 -3.77
C LYS A 10 11.19 -0.23 -4.85
N ALA A 11 10.02 -0.75 -4.46
CA ALA A 11 8.96 -1.08 -5.40
C ALA A 11 8.41 0.17 -6.11
N ALA A 12 8.21 1.28 -5.39
CA ALA A 12 7.78 2.56 -5.97
C ALA A 12 8.78 3.11 -7.00
N ASN A 13 10.07 2.92 -6.75
CA ASN A 13 11.15 3.42 -7.58
C ASN A 13 11.35 2.62 -8.88
N VAL A 14 10.75 1.42 -9.02
CA VAL A 14 10.84 0.63 -10.26
C VAL A 14 10.29 1.39 -11.48
N ASP A 15 9.26 2.21 -11.30
CA ASP A 15 8.69 3.03 -12.37
C ASP A 15 9.02 4.52 -12.27
N LEU A 16 9.45 4.99 -11.09
CA LEU A 16 9.59 6.42 -10.75
C LEU A 16 11.03 6.90 -10.55
N ASP A 17 12.05 6.05 -10.69
CA ASP A 17 13.45 6.44 -10.47
C ASP A 17 14.12 7.08 -11.69
N PHE A 18 13.62 8.27 -12.04
CA PHE A 18 14.14 9.11 -13.10
C PHE A 18 15.61 9.51 -12.89
N LYS A 19 16.11 9.48 -11.65
CA LYS A 19 17.48 9.91 -11.30
C LYS A 19 18.52 8.87 -11.70
N HIS A 20 18.18 7.58 -11.63
CA HIS A 20 19.09 6.50 -12.02
C HIS A 20 18.75 5.87 -13.38
N GLY A 21 17.85 6.49 -14.15
CA GLY A 21 17.47 6.05 -15.50
C GLY A 21 16.52 4.85 -15.53
N VAL A 22 16.00 4.42 -14.38
CA VAL A 22 14.97 3.38 -14.28
C VAL A 22 13.61 4.07 -14.42
N THR A 23 12.95 3.87 -15.55
CA THR A 23 11.70 4.57 -15.88
C THR A 23 10.70 3.65 -16.53
N ALA A 24 9.42 4.02 -16.49
CA ALA A 24 8.34 3.36 -17.20
C ALA A 24 8.38 3.56 -18.74
N ALA A 25 9.53 3.92 -19.34
CA ALA A 25 9.67 4.08 -20.79
C ALA A 25 9.35 2.80 -21.58
N GLY A 26 9.58 1.63 -20.97
CA GLY A 26 9.17 0.32 -21.51
C GLY A 26 7.71 -0.06 -21.19
N GLY A 27 6.96 0.83 -20.55
CA GLY A 27 5.67 0.55 -19.91
C GLY A 27 5.78 0.49 -18.39
N VAL A 28 4.64 0.61 -17.71
CA VAL A 28 4.56 0.48 -16.25
C VAL A 28 4.58 -0.98 -15.82
N HIS A 29 5.17 -1.25 -14.66
CA HIS A 29 5.17 -2.60 -14.09
C HIS A 29 3.85 -2.84 -13.33
N ILE A 30 2.78 -3.11 -14.07
CA ILE A 30 1.41 -3.17 -13.52
C ILE A 30 1.26 -4.16 -12.35
N ALA A 31 1.98 -5.28 -12.39
CA ALA A 31 2.01 -6.24 -11.28
C ALA A 31 2.67 -5.65 -10.02
N ALA A 32 3.74 -4.87 -10.17
CA ALA A 32 4.39 -4.18 -9.05
C ALA A 32 3.46 -3.11 -8.46
N LEU A 33 2.78 -2.33 -9.30
CA LEU A 33 1.80 -1.34 -8.84
C LEU A 33 0.64 -1.98 -8.05
N GLY A 34 0.13 -3.12 -8.52
CA GLY A 34 -0.87 -3.90 -7.78
C GLY A 34 -0.32 -4.41 -6.44
N GLY A 35 0.92 -4.90 -6.43
CA GLY A 35 1.61 -5.33 -5.21
C GLY A 35 1.82 -4.20 -4.19
N MET A 36 2.08 -2.97 -4.65
CA MET A 36 2.19 -1.80 -3.77
C MET A 36 0.87 -1.50 -3.08
N TRP A 37 -0.26 -1.53 -3.79
CA TRP A 37 -1.58 -1.36 -3.17
C TRP A 37 -1.85 -2.46 -2.13
N GLN A 38 -1.51 -3.71 -2.44
CA GLN A 38 -1.64 -4.82 -1.49
C GLN A 38 -0.75 -4.63 -0.25
N ALA A 39 0.47 -4.13 -0.41
CA ALA A 39 1.34 -3.81 0.72
C ALA A 39 0.72 -2.71 1.60
N LEU A 40 0.19 -1.64 1.01
CA LEU A 40 -0.52 -0.60 1.75
C LEU A 40 -1.73 -1.16 2.50
N ALA A 41 -2.57 -1.97 1.84
CA ALA A 41 -3.78 -2.51 2.44
C ALA A 41 -3.51 -3.57 3.52
N PHE A 42 -2.78 -4.63 3.16
CA PHE A 42 -2.64 -5.82 4.00
C PHE A 42 -1.46 -5.77 4.95
N TRP A 43 -0.38 -5.07 4.60
CA TRP A 43 0.79 -4.93 5.47
C TRP A 43 0.72 -3.67 6.33
N PHE A 44 0.79 -2.48 5.72
CA PHE A 44 0.78 -1.21 6.46
C PHE A 44 -0.56 -0.94 7.13
N GLY A 45 -1.67 -1.23 6.45
CA GLY A 45 -3.01 -1.12 7.03
C GLY A 45 -3.34 -2.28 7.97
N GLY A 46 -2.59 -3.38 7.89
CA GLY A 46 -2.87 -4.61 8.62
C GLY A 46 -4.29 -5.14 8.38
N CYS A 47 -4.84 -4.90 7.18
CA CYS A 47 -6.18 -5.34 6.81
C CYS A 47 -6.23 -6.88 6.79
N ARG A 48 -7.20 -7.45 7.49
CA ARG A 48 -7.50 -8.89 7.44
C ARG A 48 -8.97 -9.08 7.16
N LEU A 49 -9.26 -9.95 6.21
CA LEU A 49 -10.61 -10.39 5.93
C LEU A 49 -10.92 -11.64 6.73
N HIS A 50 -12.06 -11.63 7.38
CA HIS A 50 -12.71 -12.78 7.99
C HIS A 50 -14.07 -12.99 7.31
N ASP A 51 -14.74 -14.09 7.61
CA ASP A 51 -15.99 -14.46 6.90
C ASP A 51 -17.07 -13.37 7.00
N GLN A 52 -17.14 -12.67 8.15
CA GLN A 52 -18.20 -11.69 8.42
C GLN A 52 -17.68 -10.26 8.61
N ASP A 53 -16.39 -10.08 8.89
CA ASP A 53 -15.81 -8.80 9.26
C ASP A 53 -14.46 -8.52 8.58
N ILE A 54 -14.06 -7.25 8.62
CA ILE A 54 -12.74 -6.78 8.21
C ILE A 54 -12.12 -6.11 9.42
N THR A 55 -10.91 -6.54 9.78
CA THR A 55 -10.14 -5.95 10.87
C THR A 55 -8.91 -5.21 10.33
N PHE A 56 -8.48 -4.18 11.06
CA PHE A 56 -7.28 -3.41 10.77
C PHE A 56 -6.36 -3.43 11.99
N LYS A 57 -5.09 -3.76 11.78
CA LYS A 57 -4.02 -3.60 12.77
C LYS A 57 -2.91 -2.75 12.15
N PRO A 58 -3.03 -1.41 12.20
CA PRO A 58 -2.13 -0.53 11.49
C PRO A 58 -0.67 -0.69 11.90
N HIS A 59 0.20 -0.64 10.91
CA HIS A 59 1.65 -0.59 11.00
C HIS A 59 2.16 0.62 10.22
N VAL A 60 1.50 1.77 10.40
CA VAL A 60 1.81 3.03 9.69
C VAL A 60 3.09 3.64 10.30
N PRO A 61 4.11 3.97 9.47
CA PRO A 61 5.28 4.70 9.96
C PRO A 61 4.87 6.02 10.61
N THR A 62 5.50 6.35 11.74
CA THR A 62 5.14 7.53 12.54
C THR A 62 5.28 8.84 11.74
N ASP A 63 6.23 8.85 10.82
CA ASP A 63 6.59 9.90 9.86
C ASP A 63 5.51 10.15 8.81
N TRP A 64 4.64 9.17 8.53
CA TRP A 64 3.51 9.35 7.60
C TRP A 64 2.33 10.05 8.30
N GLY A 65 2.24 9.96 9.63
CA GLY A 65 1.18 10.52 10.46
C GLY A 65 -0.14 9.74 10.38
N SER A 66 -0.67 9.53 9.17
CA SER A 66 -1.84 8.67 8.94
C SER A 66 -1.91 8.17 7.51
N MET A 67 -2.67 7.10 7.29
CA MET A 67 -2.98 6.55 5.98
C MET A 67 -4.50 6.40 5.84
N SER A 68 -5.03 6.65 4.65
CA SER A 68 -6.44 6.48 4.37
C SER A 68 -6.69 5.52 3.21
N ILE A 69 -7.50 4.49 3.44
CA ILE A 69 -7.81 3.46 2.44
C ILE A 69 -9.32 3.48 2.12
N PRO A 70 -9.72 3.59 0.84
CA PRO A 70 -11.10 3.37 0.43
C PRO A 70 -11.44 1.88 0.53
N LEU A 71 -12.60 1.57 1.12
CA LEU A 71 -13.07 0.19 1.31
C LEU A 71 -14.51 0.07 0.85
N GLN A 72 -14.78 -0.92 -0.01
CA GLN A 72 -16.12 -1.38 -0.32
C GLN A 72 -16.30 -2.80 0.19
N TRP A 73 -17.19 -2.99 1.15
CA TRP A 73 -17.49 -4.30 1.75
C TRP A 73 -19.00 -4.52 1.77
N ARG A 74 -19.47 -5.60 1.15
CA ARG A 74 -20.88 -6.02 1.14
C ARG A 74 -21.85 -4.88 0.76
N GLY A 75 -21.46 -4.05 -0.21
CA GLY A 75 -22.25 -2.92 -0.71
C GLY A 75 -22.08 -1.61 0.08
N THR A 76 -21.40 -1.63 1.22
CA THR A 76 -21.08 -0.42 1.99
C THR A 76 -19.74 0.14 1.55
N VAL A 77 -19.73 1.43 1.16
CA VAL A 77 -18.51 2.18 0.85
C VAL A 77 -18.13 3.00 2.07
N SER A 78 -16.87 2.87 2.49
CA SER A 78 -16.30 3.60 3.62
C SER A 78 -14.86 4.00 3.32
N ARG A 79 -14.30 4.86 4.18
CA ARG A 79 -12.90 5.26 4.14
C ARG A 79 -12.31 4.99 5.52
N GLN A 80 -11.33 4.10 5.58
CA GLN A 80 -10.65 3.75 6.83
C GLN A 80 -9.45 4.68 6.99
N VAL A 81 -9.38 5.38 8.11
CA VAL A 81 -8.26 6.25 8.48
C VAL A 81 -7.47 5.54 9.56
N LEU A 82 -6.18 5.31 9.31
CA LEU A 82 -5.29 4.48 10.11
C LEU A 82 -4.08 5.32 10.55
N SER A 83 -3.62 5.15 11.78
CA SER A 83 -2.47 5.84 12.38
C SER A 83 -1.66 4.88 13.23
#